data_AF-A0A3R8TAQ7-F1
#
_entry.id   AF-A0A3R8TAQ7-F1
#
_cell.length_a   1.000
_cell.length_b   1.000
_cell.length_c   1.000
_cell.angle_alpha   90.00
_cell.angle_beta   90.00
_cell.angle_gamma   90.00
#
_symmetry.space_group_name_H-M   'P 1'
#
loop_
_entity.id
_entity.type
_entity.pdbx_description
1 polymer ?
#
loop_
_entity_poly.entity_id
_entity_poly.type
_entity_poly.pdbx_seq_one_letter_code
_entity_poly.pdbx_strand_id
1 'polypeptide(L)'
;MVQFGFSIYPENYSLEESKAYIDLLGCYGARRMFMSLLQLGGNTQEALQLYRDLIAYARQLGMVVIADLSPSFIEAQGWQKSLIEEAHGLGLTGIRLDEALPLEEIVSLTQNPYGLKIELNLSTDKVLLTQLLASEANRDNIVACHNFYPHAYTGLSEEHFLEMSSFYHQEGIQTAAFVTAQSATEGPWPLSEGLPTLEEHRNQTLPLQIAWLKATGLIDCILISNQFISEEELQSIQSILEEEDICLPVELTGQVTAVEREIIEFDHVYRGDISAYVLRSTMPRVVYKDASVPARSDQAIPVGRGDILIDNDLYGRYKGELQIALKEFSISPKVNKVGRISPDYLPLLAFIKPWQSFRLRIVASDSFH
;
A
#
# COMPACT_ATOMS: atom_id res chain seq x y z
N MET A 1 11.77 0.00 -2.82
CA MET A 1 10.52 -0.32 -3.54
C MET A 1 9.71 -1.29 -2.70
N VAL A 2 8.40 -1.07 -2.62
CA VAL A 2 7.46 -1.93 -1.90
C VAL A 2 7.24 -3.22 -2.69
N GLN A 3 7.20 -4.36 -2.00
CA GLN A 3 6.88 -5.65 -2.60
C GLN A 3 5.38 -5.79 -2.83
N PHE A 4 4.99 -6.47 -3.90
CA PHE A 4 3.59 -6.73 -4.21
C PHE A 4 3.26 -8.22 -4.06
N GLY A 5 2.07 -8.51 -3.58
CA GLY A 5 1.58 -9.87 -3.43
C GLY A 5 0.07 -9.97 -3.41
N PHE A 6 -0.43 -11.17 -3.14
CA PHE A 6 -1.86 -11.49 -3.22
C PHE A 6 -2.21 -12.67 -2.31
N SER A 7 -3.49 -12.78 -1.99
CA SER A 7 -4.09 -13.94 -1.35
C SER A 7 -4.71 -14.89 -2.39
N ILE A 8 -4.76 -16.18 -2.07
CA ILE A 8 -5.50 -17.19 -2.85
C ILE A 8 -6.34 -18.10 -1.94
N TYR A 9 -7.53 -18.44 -2.41
CA TYR A 9 -8.56 -19.28 -1.77
C TYR A 9 -9.02 -20.37 -2.76
N PRO A 10 -8.23 -21.45 -2.94
CA PRO A 10 -8.37 -22.36 -4.06
C PRO A 10 -9.48 -23.42 -3.91
N GLU A 11 -10.20 -23.47 -2.79
CA GLU A 11 -11.09 -24.58 -2.40
C GLU A 11 -12.18 -24.92 -3.41
N ASN A 12 -12.66 -23.92 -4.15
CA ASN A 12 -13.74 -24.06 -5.11
C ASN A 12 -13.26 -24.08 -6.57
N TYR A 13 -11.94 -24.18 -6.78
CA TYR A 13 -11.31 -24.02 -8.09
C TYR A 13 -10.39 -25.19 -8.44
N SER A 14 -10.23 -25.44 -9.73
CA SER A 14 -9.24 -26.40 -10.19
C SER A 14 -7.82 -25.88 -9.97
N LEU A 15 -6.87 -26.82 -9.95
CA LEU A 15 -5.45 -26.50 -9.92
C LEU A 15 -5.05 -25.59 -11.09
N GLU A 16 -5.60 -25.81 -12.28
CA GLU A 16 -5.24 -25.05 -13.47
C GLU A 16 -5.80 -23.63 -13.45
N GLU A 17 -7.03 -23.42 -12.96
CA GLU A 17 -7.58 -22.07 -12.75
C GLU A 17 -6.75 -21.29 -11.72
N SER A 18 -6.39 -21.95 -10.62
CA SER A 18 -5.58 -21.35 -9.56
C SER A 18 -4.16 -20.99 -10.05
N LYS A 19 -3.53 -21.85 -10.85
CA LYS A 19 -2.22 -21.55 -11.49
C LYS A 19 -2.31 -20.38 -12.46
N ALA A 20 -3.35 -20.34 -13.30
CA ALA A 20 -3.56 -19.24 -14.24
C ALA A 20 -3.69 -17.88 -13.51
N TYR A 21 -4.35 -17.87 -12.34
CA TYR A 21 -4.42 -16.67 -11.50
C TYR A 21 -3.05 -16.27 -10.91
N ILE A 22 -2.28 -17.24 -10.42
CA ILE A 22 -0.90 -17.01 -9.95
C ILE A 22 -0.02 -16.44 -11.07
N ASP A 23 -0.13 -16.97 -12.29
CA ASP A 23 0.63 -16.49 -13.45
C ASP A 23 0.25 -15.06 -13.83
N LEU A 24 -1.06 -14.76 -13.86
CA LEU A 24 -1.57 -13.42 -14.12
C LEU A 24 -0.95 -12.41 -13.14
N LEU A 25 -1.07 -12.66 -11.83
CA LEU A 25 -0.51 -11.78 -10.80
C LEU A 25 1.03 -11.70 -10.88
N GLY A 26 1.69 -12.81 -11.23
CA GLY A 26 3.12 -12.87 -11.46
C GLY A 26 3.59 -11.95 -12.58
N CYS A 27 2.82 -11.83 -13.67
CA CYS A 27 3.07 -10.89 -14.77
C CYS A 27 3.01 -9.42 -14.33
N TYR A 28 2.17 -9.09 -13.35
CA TYR A 28 2.08 -7.76 -12.75
C TYR A 28 3.03 -7.57 -11.55
N GLY A 29 4.06 -8.41 -11.42
CA GLY A 29 5.14 -8.22 -10.46
C GLY A 29 4.87 -8.77 -9.06
N ALA A 30 3.78 -9.52 -8.84
CA ALA A 30 3.54 -10.14 -7.55
C ALA A 30 4.61 -11.20 -7.23
N ARG A 31 5.20 -11.12 -6.04
CA ARG A 31 6.27 -12.04 -5.58
C ARG A 31 6.00 -12.63 -4.20
N ARG A 32 4.87 -12.31 -3.60
CA ARG A 32 4.41 -12.90 -2.34
C ARG A 32 2.98 -13.43 -2.48
N MET A 33 2.77 -14.67 -2.06
CA MET A 33 1.48 -15.33 -2.01
C MET A 33 1.11 -15.59 -0.54
N PHE A 34 -0.08 -15.17 -0.15
CA PHE A 34 -0.69 -15.45 1.15
C PHE A 34 -1.77 -16.51 0.99
N MET A 35 -1.85 -17.46 1.92
CA MET A 35 -2.88 -18.49 1.94
C MET A 35 -3.49 -18.58 3.34
N SER A 36 -4.80 -18.74 3.43
CA SER A 36 -5.49 -19.04 4.69
C SER A 36 -5.76 -20.54 4.74
N LEU A 37 -5.15 -21.28 5.68
CA LEU A 37 -5.48 -22.68 5.94
C LEU A 37 -6.49 -22.83 7.09
N LEU A 38 -7.09 -21.73 7.56
CA LEU A 38 -8.02 -21.69 8.69
C LEU A 38 -9.26 -22.58 8.45
N GLN A 39 -9.72 -22.66 7.20
CA GLN A 39 -10.92 -23.38 6.79
C GLN A 39 -10.71 -24.89 6.65
N LEU A 40 -9.45 -25.37 6.69
CA LEU A 40 -9.10 -26.76 6.39
C LEU A 40 -9.29 -27.74 7.56
N GLY A 41 -9.76 -27.27 8.73
CA GLY A 41 -9.89 -28.08 9.96
C GLY A 41 -10.73 -29.37 9.84
N GLY A 42 -11.44 -29.59 8.73
CA GLY A 42 -12.13 -30.85 8.41
C GLY A 42 -11.97 -31.33 6.95
N ASN A 43 -11.02 -30.79 6.19
CA ASN A 43 -10.95 -31.00 4.74
C ASN A 43 -10.31 -32.33 4.31
N THR A 44 -10.69 -32.76 3.11
CA THR A 44 -10.25 -34.00 2.47
C THR A 44 -8.77 -33.93 2.07
N GLN A 45 -8.11 -35.09 1.97
CA GLN A 45 -6.73 -35.22 1.44
C GLN A 45 -6.54 -34.51 0.09
N GLU A 46 -7.60 -34.41 -0.71
CA GLU A 46 -7.61 -33.71 -1.99
C GLU A 46 -7.34 -32.21 -1.85
N ALA A 47 -7.96 -31.53 -0.87
CA ALA A 47 -7.71 -30.11 -0.62
C ALA A 47 -6.24 -29.88 -0.22
N LEU A 48 -5.71 -30.69 0.70
CA LEU A 48 -4.29 -30.59 1.09
C LEU A 48 -3.34 -30.81 -0.10
N GLN A 49 -3.68 -31.72 -1.01
CA GLN A 49 -2.90 -31.94 -2.22
C GLN A 49 -2.95 -30.73 -3.16
N LEU A 50 -4.12 -30.11 -3.35
CA LEU A 50 -4.26 -28.87 -4.11
C LEU A 50 -3.37 -27.75 -3.55
N TYR A 51 -3.40 -27.54 -2.22
CA TYR A 51 -2.54 -26.58 -1.55
C TYR A 51 -1.05 -26.89 -1.75
N ARG A 52 -0.63 -28.16 -1.61
CA ARG A 52 0.75 -28.59 -1.88
C ARG A 52 1.20 -28.26 -3.30
N ASP A 53 0.36 -28.59 -4.29
CA ASP A 53 0.68 -28.39 -5.69
C ASP A 53 0.78 -26.89 -6.02
N LEU A 54 -0.08 -26.06 -5.44
CA LEU A 54 -0.05 -24.60 -5.61
C LEU A 54 1.16 -23.95 -4.92
N ILE A 55 1.50 -24.39 -3.70
CA ILE A 55 2.71 -23.91 -3.02
C ILE A 55 3.93 -24.27 -3.85
N ALA A 56 4.06 -25.53 -4.29
CA ALA A 56 5.16 -25.98 -5.14
C ALA A 56 5.25 -25.15 -6.43
N TYR A 57 4.12 -24.87 -7.07
CA TYR A 57 4.06 -24.04 -8.27
C TYR A 57 4.53 -22.60 -8.01
N ALA A 58 3.98 -21.93 -7.00
CA ALA A 58 4.40 -20.57 -6.62
C ALA A 58 5.90 -20.51 -6.29
N ARG A 59 6.44 -21.54 -5.64
CA ARG A 59 7.88 -21.66 -5.35
C ARG A 59 8.72 -21.84 -6.61
N GLN A 60 8.25 -22.59 -7.62
CA GLN A 60 8.93 -22.68 -8.92
C GLN A 60 9.02 -21.33 -9.64
N LEU A 61 8.01 -20.47 -9.44
CA LEU A 61 8.00 -19.08 -9.93
C LEU A 61 8.83 -18.12 -9.07
N GLY A 62 9.48 -18.61 -8.00
CA GLY A 62 10.31 -17.82 -7.10
C GLY A 62 9.53 -16.96 -6.10
N MET A 63 8.23 -17.22 -5.90
CA MET A 63 7.40 -16.47 -4.96
C MET A 63 7.68 -16.88 -3.50
N VAL A 64 7.61 -15.91 -2.59
CA VAL A 64 7.49 -16.13 -1.15
C VAL A 64 6.07 -16.61 -0.87
N VAL A 65 5.91 -17.67 -0.09
CA VAL A 65 4.60 -18.22 0.29
C VAL A 65 4.48 -18.21 1.81
N ILE A 66 3.47 -17.50 2.33
CA ILE A 66 3.15 -17.46 3.76
C ILE A 66 1.73 -18.00 3.95
N ALA A 67 1.58 -18.94 4.87
CA ALA A 67 0.29 -19.53 5.19
C ALA A 67 -0.14 -19.17 6.61
N ASP A 68 -1.41 -18.82 6.75
CA ASP A 68 -2.07 -18.64 8.04
C ASP A 68 -2.61 -19.99 8.53
N LEU A 69 -2.19 -20.39 9.73
CA LEU A 69 -2.45 -21.69 10.31
C LEU A 69 -3.26 -21.52 11.59
N SER A 70 -4.40 -22.22 11.65
CA SER A 70 -5.18 -22.32 12.89
C SER A 70 -4.66 -23.47 13.76
N PRO A 71 -4.84 -23.40 15.09
CA PRO A 71 -4.52 -24.53 15.97
C PRO A 71 -5.26 -25.82 15.61
N SER A 72 -6.51 -25.70 15.16
CA SER A 72 -7.31 -26.85 14.72
C SER A 72 -6.72 -27.53 13.48
N PHE A 73 -6.17 -26.76 12.54
CA PHE A 73 -5.43 -27.31 11.40
C PHE A 73 -4.17 -28.04 11.84
N ILE A 74 -3.36 -27.41 12.70
CA ILE A 74 -2.11 -28.00 13.23
C ILE A 74 -2.42 -29.32 13.95
N GLU A 75 -3.49 -29.36 14.74
CA GLU A 75 -3.92 -30.58 15.43
C GLU A 75 -4.40 -31.67 14.46
N ALA A 76 -5.27 -31.32 13.51
CA ALA A 76 -5.81 -32.26 12.53
C ALA A 76 -4.71 -32.90 11.66
N GLN A 77 -3.64 -32.16 11.37
CA GLN A 77 -2.48 -32.67 10.61
C GLN A 77 -1.42 -33.35 11.48
N GLY A 78 -1.53 -33.28 12.81
CA GLY A 78 -0.55 -33.87 13.72
C GLY A 78 0.79 -33.12 13.78
N TRP A 79 0.79 -31.82 13.48
CA TRP A 79 1.99 -31.00 13.36
C TRP A 79 2.48 -30.37 14.67
N GLN A 80 1.83 -30.63 15.81
CA GLN A 80 2.10 -29.93 17.07
C GLN A 80 3.57 -29.97 17.52
N LYS A 81 4.31 -31.02 17.12
CA LYS A 81 5.73 -31.21 17.49
C LYS A 81 6.72 -31.04 16.33
N SER A 82 6.22 -30.79 15.12
CA SER A 82 7.01 -30.71 13.88
C SER A 82 6.54 -29.61 12.95
N LEU A 83 5.87 -28.59 13.49
CA LEU A 83 5.24 -27.50 12.73
C LEU A 83 6.20 -26.88 11.71
N ILE A 84 7.43 -26.60 12.13
CA ILE A 84 8.46 -25.98 11.31
C ILE A 84 8.90 -26.92 10.17
N GLU A 85 9.17 -28.19 10.48
CA GLU A 85 9.60 -29.20 9.52
C GLU A 85 8.53 -29.46 8.46
N GLU A 86 7.28 -29.57 8.88
CA GLU A 86 6.14 -29.81 8.00
C GLU A 86 5.84 -28.59 7.13
N ALA A 87 5.83 -27.38 7.71
CA ALA A 87 5.66 -26.14 6.96
C ALA A 87 6.76 -25.97 5.89
N HIS A 88 8.02 -26.20 6.26
CA HIS A 88 9.13 -26.18 5.31
C HIS A 88 9.00 -27.30 4.27
N GLY A 89 8.58 -28.49 4.66
CA GLY A 89 8.35 -29.63 3.78
C GLY A 89 7.25 -29.39 2.73
N LEU A 90 6.25 -28.57 3.07
CA LEU A 90 5.26 -28.09 2.11
C LEU A 90 5.81 -27.05 1.12
N GLY A 91 6.96 -26.45 1.41
CA GLY A 91 7.56 -25.37 0.62
C GLY A 91 7.16 -23.97 1.08
N LEU A 92 6.56 -23.83 2.27
CA LEU A 92 6.27 -22.52 2.84
C LEU A 92 7.58 -21.78 3.16
N THR A 93 7.57 -20.46 2.99
CA THR A 93 8.67 -19.58 3.39
C THR A 93 8.40 -18.87 4.71
N GLY A 94 7.15 -18.88 5.17
CA GLY A 94 6.76 -18.37 6.46
C GLY A 94 5.41 -18.92 6.88
N ILE A 95 5.13 -18.83 8.18
CA ILE A 95 3.85 -19.15 8.78
C ILE A 95 3.36 -17.97 9.59
N ARG A 96 2.04 -17.81 9.59
CA ARG A 96 1.29 -16.95 10.49
C ARG A 96 0.42 -17.86 11.36
N LEU A 97 0.29 -17.52 12.63
CA LEU A 97 -0.55 -18.26 13.57
C LEU A 97 -1.72 -17.37 13.97
N ASP A 98 -2.93 -17.92 13.85
CA ASP A 98 -4.18 -17.22 14.15
C ASP A 98 -4.30 -16.90 15.65
N GLU A 99 -3.81 -17.80 16.50
CA GLU A 99 -3.78 -17.63 17.94
C GLU A 99 -2.39 -17.21 18.45
N ALA A 100 -2.39 -16.33 19.45
CA ALA A 100 -1.16 -15.91 20.11
C ALA A 100 -0.55 -17.08 20.88
N LEU A 101 0.66 -17.48 20.48
CA LEU A 101 1.46 -18.45 21.23
C LEU A 101 2.19 -17.78 22.41
N PRO A 102 2.56 -18.54 23.44
CA PRO A 102 3.48 -18.08 24.47
C PRO A 102 4.78 -17.56 23.88
N LEU A 103 5.35 -16.52 24.50
CA LEU A 103 6.61 -15.89 24.06
C LEU A 103 7.73 -16.90 23.80
N GLU A 104 7.93 -17.85 24.72
CA GLU A 104 8.97 -18.87 24.63
C GLU A 104 8.83 -19.80 23.41
N GLU A 105 7.59 -20.10 23.01
CA GLU A 105 7.32 -20.88 21.81
C GLU A 105 7.67 -20.08 20.56
N ILE A 106 7.29 -18.81 20.50
CA ILE A 106 7.63 -17.94 19.36
C ILE A 106 9.15 -17.77 19.25
N VAL A 107 9.85 -17.56 20.37
CA VAL A 107 11.33 -17.52 20.40
C VAL A 107 11.91 -18.78 19.78
N SER A 108 11.46 -19.97 20.21
CA SER A 108 11.89 -21.25 19.66
C SER A 108 11.61 -21.36 18.15
N LEU A 109 10.41 -20.98 17.70
CA LEU A 109 10.04 -21.00 16.28
C LEU A 109 10.95 -20.09 15.43
N THR A 110 11.31 -18.91 15.92
CA THR A 110 12.21 -18.00 15.17
C THR A 110 13.62 -18.58 15.00
N GLN A 111 14.07 -19.45 15.90
CA GLN A 111 15.40 -20.08 15.86
C GLN A 111 15.47 -21.29 14.89
N ASN A 112 14.41 -21.53 14.11
CA ASN A 112 14.37 -22.66 13.18
C ASN A 112 15.56 -22.69 12.18
N PRO A 113 16.04 -23.88 11.80
CA PRO A 113 17.21 -24.03 10.93
C PRO A 113 16.93 -23.76 9.45
N TYR A 114 15.67 -23.56 9.05
CA TYR A 114 15.26 -23.43 7.65
C TYR A 114 15.13 -21.97 7.19
N GLY A 115 15.29 -21.00 8.11
CA GLY A 115 15.07 -19.58 7.81
C GLY A 115 13.60 -19.22 7.55
N LEU A 116 12.68 -20.08 8.00
CA LEU A 116 11.24 -19.90 7.85
C LEU A 116 10.79 -18.70 8.68
N LYS A 117 10.02 -17.80 8.05
CA LYS A 117 9.55 -16.57 8.70
C LYS A 117 8.39 -16.85 9.64
N ILE A 118 8.41 -16.22 10.80
CA ILE A 118 7.32 -16.19 11.77
C ILE A 118 6.65 -14.84 11.62
N GLU A 119 5.46 -14.84 11.02
CA GLU A 119 4.68 -13.65 10.76
C GLU A 119 3.79 -13.30 11.95
N LEU A 120 4.07 -12.16 12.57
CA LEU A 120 3.31 -11.64 13.70
C LEU A 120 2.09 -10.84 13.21
N ASN A 121 1.07 -10.77 14.06
CA ASN A 121 -0.07 -9.88 13.85
C ASN A 121 0.32 -8.43 14.18
N LEU A 122 0.57 -7.65 13.12
CA LEU A 122 0.92 -6.24 13.20
C LEU A 122 -0.23 -5.37 13.74
N SER A 123 -1.48 -5.83 13.67
CA SER A 123 -2.64 -5.02 14.02
C SER A 123 -2.83 -4.77 15.52
N THR A 124 -2.23 -5.56 16.41
CA THR A 124 -2.64 -5.53 17.83
C THR A 124 -1.52 -5.55 18.88
N ASP A 125 -0.32 -6.07 18.59
CA ASP A 125 0.57 -6.49 19.68
C ASP A 125 1.96 -5.83 19.67
N LYS A 126 2.09 -4.66 20.32
CA LYS A 126 3.40 -4.03 20.54
C LYS A 126 4.21 -4.72 21.64
N VAL A 127 3.52 -5.31 22.62
CA VAL A 127 4.15 -5.88 23.81
C VAL A 127 4.92 -7.14 23.43
N LEU A 128 4.31 -8.02 22.64
CA LEU A 128 4.94 -9.22 22.13
C LEU A 128 6.21 -8.89 21.35
N LEU A 129 6.16 -7.94 20.41
CA LEU A 129 7.36 -7.56 19.67
C LEU A 129 8.44 -7.03 20.61
N THR A 130 8.10 -6.14 21.54
CA THR A 130 9.05 -5.61 22.53
C THR A 130 9.73 -6.73 23.31
N GLN A 131 8.96 -7.72 23.76
CA GLN A 131 9.46 -8.87 24.50
C GLN A 131 10.34 -9.78 23.63
N LEU A 132 9.94 -10.03 22.38
CA LEU A 132 10.74 -10.81 21.42
C LEU A 132 12.08 -10.14 21.14
N LEU A 133 12.09 -8.82 20.93
CA LEU A 133 13.31 -8.06 20.69
C LEU A 133 14.24 -8.04 21.92
N ALA A 134 13.71 -8.15 23.12
CA ALA A 134 14.47 -8.26 24.36
C ALA A 134 14.91 -9.70 24.71
N SER A 135 14.49 -10.69 23.92
CA SER A 135 14.78 -12.11 24.11
C SER A 135 15.90 -12.62 23.18
N GLU A 136 16.12 -13.93 23.16
CA GLU A 136 17.04 -14.61 22.23
C GLU A 136 16.38 -14.96 20.88
N ALA A 137 15.21 -14.38 20.56
CA ALA A 137 14.55 -14.57 19.27
C ALA A 137 15.46 -14.17 18.10
N ASN A 138 15.43 -14.96 17.03
CA ASN A 138 16.12 -14.60 15.80
C ASN A 138 15.30 -13.56 15.03
N ARG A 139 15.70 -12.29 15.15
CA ARG A 139 15.01 -11.15 14.53
C ARG A 139 14.88 -11.26 13.02
N ASP A 140 15.86 -11.86 12.34
CA ASP A 140 15.85 -12.02 10.89
C ASP A 140 14.69 -12.91 10.41
N ASN A 141 14.16 -13.76 11.30
CA ASN A 141 13.03 -14.64 11.02
C ASN A 141 11.69 -14.05 11.47
N ILE A 142 11.64 -12.80 11.94
CA ILE A 142 10.39 -12.13 12.32
C ILE A 142 9.96 -11.20 11.20
N VAL A 143 8.72 -11.37 10.73
CA VAL A 143 8.02 -10.43 9.85
C VAL A 143 6.66 -10.10 10.48
N ALA A 144 5.97 -9.08 9.99
CA ALA A 144 4.65 -8.74 10.52
C ALA A 144 3.70 -8.34 9.40
N CYS A 145 2.45 -8.81 9.49
CA CYS A 145 1.41 -8.44 8.56
C CYS A 145 0.17 -8.00 9.33
N HIS A 146 -0.47 -6.93 8.85
CA HIS A 146 -1.77 -6.55 9.36
C HIS A 146 -2.83 -7.61 9.03
N ASN A 147 -3.92 -7.59 9.79
CA ASN A 147 -5.17 -8.25 9.39
C ASN A 147 -5.85 -7.51 8.23
N PHE A 148 -6.72 -8.24 7.53
CA PHE A 148 -7.81 -7.67 6.76
C PHE A 148 -9.14 -7.86 7.51
N TYR A 149 -10.15 -7.06 7.16
CA TYR A 149 -11.40 -6.99 7.91
C TYR A 149 -12.63 -7.16 6.99
N PRO A 150 -13.22 -8.37 6.95
CA PRO A 150 -14.36 -8.68 6.07
C PRO A 150 -15.66 -7.98 6.42
N HIS A 151 -15.85 -7.62 7.69
CA HIS A 151 -17.04 -6.93 8.17
C HIS A 151 -16.86 -5.41 8.03
N ALA A 152 -17.80 -4.75 7.36
CA ALA A 152 -17.76 -3.32 7.16
C ALA A 152 -17.66 -2.56 8.49
N TYR A 153 -16.93 -1.44 8.48
CA TYR A 153 -16.68 -0.57 9.63
C TYR A 153 -15.88 -1.20 10.79
N THR A 154 -15.12 -2.28 10.51
CA THR A 154 -14.22 -2.91 11.50
C THR A 154 -12.75 -2.91 11.10
N GLY A 155 -12.42 -2.39 9.91
CA GLY A 155 -11.06 -2.08 9.53
C GLY A 155 -10.38 -1.15 10.52
N LEU A 156 -9.04 -1.13 10.49
CA LEU A 156 -8.28 -0.25 11.37
C LEU A 156 -8.58 1.22 11.06
N SER A 157 -8.59 2.04 12.12
CA SER A 157 -8.51 3.48 11.97
C SER A 157 -7.12 3.88 11.45
N GLU A 158 -7.06 5.03 10.77
CA GLU A 158 -5.79 5.58 10.27
C GLU A 158 -4.77 5.80 11.39
N GLU A 159 -5.21 6.39 12.52
CA GLU A 159 -4.34 6.68 13.67
C GLU A 159 -3.69 5.40 14.22
N HIS A 160 -4.50 4.36 14.45
CA HIS A 160 -4.02 3.08 14.98
C HIS A 160 -3.11 2.37 13.97
N PHE A 161 -3.47 2.38 12.69
CA PHE A 161 -2.64 1.81 11.62
C PHE A 161 -1.25 2.47 11.56
N LEU A 162 -1.20 3.79 11.54
CA LEU A 162 0.06 4.55 11.48
C LEU A 162 0.90 4.32 12.74
N GLU A 163 0.26 4.28 13.91
CA GLU A 163 0.93 4.01 15.17
C GLU A 163 1.58 2.60 15.20
N MET A 164 0.84 1.57 14.79
CA MET A 164 1.32 0.19 14.80
C MET A 164 2.40 -0.04 13.73
N SER A 165 2.15 0.41 12.50
CA SER A 165 3.08 0.28 11.39
C SER A 165 4.40 1.00 11.69
N SER A 166 4.33 2.22 12.24
CA SER A 166 5.51 3.00 12.61
C SER A 166 6.34 2.31 13.69
N PHE A 167 5.68 1.74 14.71
CA PHE A 167 6.37 1.00 15.78
C PHE A 167 7.16 -0.19 15.23
N TYR A 168 6.54 -1.07 14.44
CA TYR A 168 7.22 -2.24 13.88
C TYR A 168 8.30 -1.88 12.87
N HIS A 169 8.03 -0.90 11.99
CA HIS A 169 8.98 -0.46 10.98
C HIS A 169 10.24 0.17 11.61
N GLN A 170 10.09 0.95 12.70
CA GLN A 170 11.23 1.53 13.42
C GLN A 170 12.13 0.49 14.09
N GLU A 171 11.56 -0.65 14.50
CA GLU A 171 12.31 -1.79 15.03
C GLU A 171 12.96 -2.65 13.93
N GLY A 172 12.84 -2.25 12.66
CA GLY A 172 13.42 -2.94 11.51
C GLY A 172 12.70 -4.23 11.10
N ILE A 173 11.45 -4.42 11.56
CA ILE A 173 10.63 -5.57 11.15
C ILE A 173 9.99 -5.28 9.80
N GLN A 174 10.09 -6.24 8.87
CA GLN A 174 9.42 -6.14 7.59
C GLN A 174 7.90 -6.16 7.78
N THR A 175 7.21 -5.11 7.30
CA THR A 175 5.77 -4.92 7.48
C THR A 175 4.98 -5.22 6.21
N ALA A 176 3.77 -5.73 6.38
CA ALA A 176 2.83 -5.95 5.29
C ALA A 176 1.39 -5.51 5.64
N ALA A 177 0.63 -5.11 4.63
CA ALA A 177 -0.77 -4.71 4.78
C ALA A 177 -1.61 -5.16 3.57
N PHE A 178 -2.91 -5.29 3.80
CA PHE A 178 -3.85 -5.74 2.79
C PHE A 178 -4.65 -4.58 2.17
N VAL A 179 -4.85 -4.68 0.86
CA VAL A 179 -5.73 -3.84 0.05
C VAL A 179 -6.83 -4.71 -0.58
N THR A 180 -8.00 -4.12 -0.81
CA THR A 180 -9.14 -4.83 -1.39
C THR A 180 -9.33 -4.41 -2.86
N ALA A 181 -9.40 -5.37 -3.77
CA ALA A 181 -9.74 -5.14 -5.16
C ALA A 181 -11.27 -5.01 -5.31
N GLN A 182 -11.77 -4.12 -6.17
CA GLN A 182 -13.21 -3.88 -6.30
C GLN A 182 -13.89 -4.91 -7.21
N SER A 183 -13.14 -5.52 -8.13
CA SER A 183 -13.64 -6.60 -9.00
C SER A 183 -13.71 -7.96 -8.31
N ALA A 184 -12.98 -8.15 -7.21
CA ALA A 184 -12.88 -9.41 -6.49
C ALA A 184 -13.92 -9.52 -5.38
N THR A 185 -14.67 -10.62 -5.34
CA THR A 185 -15.78 -10.81 -4.38
C THR A 185 -15.48 -11.85 -3.30
N GLU A 186 -14.40 -12.61 -3.43
CA GLU A 186 -14.15 -13.79 -2.61
C GLU A 186 -13.02 -13.57 -1.60
N GLY A 187 -13.21 -14.20 -0.46
CA GLY A 187 -12.28 -14.19 0.67
C GLY A 187 -12.20 -15.55 1.33
N PRO A 188 -11.54 -15.62 2.50
CA PRO A 188 -11.45 -16.85 3.27
C PRO A 188 -12.78 -17.27 3.92
N TRP A 189 -13.74 -16.35 4.01
CA TRP A 189 -15.03 -16.56 4.65
C TRP A 189 -16.19 -16.19 3.71
N PRO A 190 -17.41 -16.73 3.91
CA PRO A 190 -18.58 -16.39 3.10
C PRO A 190 -18.96 -14.90 3.16
N LEU A 191 -18.68 -14.22 4.27
CA LEU A 191 -18.86 -12.77 4.39
C LEU A 191 -17.66 -12.05 3.77
N SER A 192 -17.92 -11.21 2.78
CA SER A 192 -16.92 -10.39 2.11
C SER A 192 -17.55 -9.06 1.70
N GLU A 193 -17.36 -8.01 2.51
CA GLU A 193 -17.77 -6.63 2.20
C GLU A 193 -16.55 -5.79 1.79
N GLY A 194 -15.61 -6.42 1.07
CA GLY A 194 -14.23 -5.97 0.91
C GLY A 194 -13.34 -6.43 2.07
N LEU A 195 -12.05 -6.60 1.79
CA LEU A 195 -11.07 -7.14 2.74
C LEU A 195 -9.87 -6.18 2.98
N PRO A 196 -10.06 -4.88 3.24
CA PRO A 196 -8.91 -3.99 3.45
C PRO A 196 -8.33 -4.16 4.87
N THR A 197 -7.10 -3.69 5.08
CA THR A 197 -6.57 -3.44 6.42
C THR A 197 -7.14 -2.17 7.05
N LEU A 198 -7.14 -1.05 6.30
CA LEU A 198 -7.73 0.23 6.75
C LEU A 198 -9.19 0.32 6.35
N GLU A 199 -10.05 0.81 7.23
CA GLU A 199 -11.47 0.95 6.91
C GLU A 199 -11.72 1.95 5.77
N GLU A 200 -11.00 3.07 5.77
CA GLU A 200 -11.10 4.12 4.75
C GLU A 200 -10.75 3.62 3.33
N HIS A 201 -10.09 2.46 3.21
CA HIS A 201 -9.73 1.87 1.92
C HIS A 201 -10.84 1.03 1.28
N ARG A 202 -11.88 0.63 2.04
CA ARG A 202 -12.86 -0.37 1.62
C ARG A 202 -13.51 -0.09 0.26
N ASN A 203 -13.90 1.17 0.04
CA ASN A 203 -14.59 1.60 -1.16
C ASN A 203 -13.70 2.40 -2.11
N GLN A 204 -12.39 2.46 -1.83
CA GLN A 204 -11.44 3.21 -2.64
C GLN A 204 -10.95 2.37 -3.81
N THR A 205 -10.55 3.05 -4.88
CA THR A 205 -9.89 2.39 -6.01
C THR A 205 -8.60 1.72 -5.55
N LEU A 206 -8.28 0.55 -6.10
CA LEU A 206 -7.06 -0.16 -5.76
C LEU A 206 -5.78 0.70 -5.97
N PRO A 207 -5.67 1.49 -7.06
CA PRO A 207 -4.67 2.56 -7.21
C PRO A 207 -4.47 3.44 -5.97
N LEU A 208 -5.55 4.02 -5.44
CA LEU A 208 -5.45 4.95 -4.31
C LEU A 208 -5.00 4.24 -3.03
N GLN A 209 -5.53 3.05 -2.76
CA GLN A 209 -5.15 2.27 -1.57
C GLN A 209 -3.64 2.00 -1.56
N ILE A 210 -3.09 1.58 -2.70
CA ILE A 210 -1.65 1.30 -2.85
C ILE A 210 -0.84 2.59 -2.74
N ALA A 211 -1.26 3.66 -3.43
CA ALA A 211 -0.57 4.96 -3.38
C ALA A 211 -0.50 5.51 -1.95
N TRP A 212 -1.60 5.38 -1.19
CA TRP A 212 -1.67 5.80 0.21
C TRP A 212 -0.71 4.99 1.10
N LEU A 213 -0.73 3.64 1.01
CA LEU A 213 0.18 2.78 1.78
C LEU A 213 1.64 3.08 1.46
N LYS A 214 1.99 3.25 0.18
CA LYS A 214 3.34 3.64 -0.25
C LYS A 214 3.75 5.00 0.30
N ALA A 215 2.85 5.98 0.28
CA ALA A 215 3.13 7.33 0.75
C ALA A 215 3.48 7.36 2.25
N THR A 216 2.94 6.46 3.07
CA THR A 216 3.30 6.37 4.49
C THR A 216 4.79 6.07 4.71
N GLY A 217 5.40 5.30 3.79
CA GLY A 217 6.75 4.76 3.95
C GLY A 217 6.88 3.76 5.10
N LEU A 218 5.78 3.17 5.57
CA LEU A 218 5.76 2.26 6.72
C LEU A 218 5.46 0.80 6.36
N ILE A 219 5.10 0.51 5.10
CA ILE A 219 4.71 -0.82 4.62
C ILE A 219 5.70 -1.30 3.55
N ASP A 220 6.34 -2.44 3.81
CA ASP A 220 7.31 -3.05 2.90
C ASP A 220 6.67 -3.98 1.87
N CYS A 221 5.49 -4.54 2.16
CA CYS A 221 4.74 -5.39 1.24
C CYS A 221 3.23 -5.09 1.24
N ILE A 222 2.64 -4.90 0.07
CA ILE A 222 1.20 -4.71 -0.10
C ILE A 222 0.61 -5.95 -0.76
N LEU A 223 -0.46 -6.48 -0.16
CA LEU A 223 -1.12 -7.71 -0.57
C LEU A 223 -2.56 -7.43 -1.00
N ILE A 224 -2.99 -7.91 -2.16
CA ILE A 224 -4.42 -7.98 -2.48
C ILE A 224 -5.03 -9.10 -1.64
N SER A 225 -6.04 -8.80 -0.83
CA SER A 225 -6.65 -9.77 0.08
C SER A 225 -7.75 -10.62 -0.53
N ASN A 226 -8.50 -10.12 -1.51
CA ASN A 226 -9.63 -10.84 -2.12
C ASN A 226 -9.27 -11.39 -3.52
N GLN A 227 -10.05 -12.36 -4.00
CA GLN A 227 -9.92 -12.92 -5.34
C GLN A 227 -11.29 -13.00 -6.05
N PHE A 228 -11.35 -13.15 -7.37
CA PHE A 228 -10.29 -12.93 -8.35
C PHE A 228 -10.29 -11.47 -8.80
N ILE A 229 -9.13 -10.83 -8.78
CA ILE A 229 -8.99 -9.49 -9.36
C ILE A 229 -9.01 -9.56 -10.89
N SER A 230 -9.66 -8.58 -11.52
CA SER A 230 -9.64 -8.40 -12.98
C SER A 230 -8.29 -7.90 -13.47
N GLU A 231 -7.94 -8.23 -14.71
CA GLU A 231 -6.72 -7.71 -15.33
C GLU A 231 -6.74 -6.18 -15.50
N GLU A 232 -7.93 -5.58 -15.69
CA GLU A 232 -8.09 -4.12 -15.77
C GLU A 232 -7.66 -3.42 -14.47
N GLU A 233 -8.05 -3.93 -13.30
CA GLU A 233 -7.58 -3.38 -12.03
C GLU A 233 -6.08 -3.62 -11.83
N LEU A 234 -5.53 -4.75 -12.28
CA LEU A 234 -4.08 -5.00 -12.23
C LEU A 234 -3.28 -4.02 -13.11
N GLN A 235 -3.77 -3.71 -14.31
CA GLN A 235 -3.17 -2.69 -15.18
C GLN A 235 -3.17 -1.31 -14.52
N SER A 236 -4.25 -0.98 -13.80
CA SER A 236 -4.38 0.33 -13.14
C SER A 236 -3.33 0.59 -12.05
N ILE A 237 -2.77 -0.46 -11.44
CA ILE A 237 -1.82 -0.33 -10.33
C ILE A 237 -0.35 -0.41 -10.76
N GLN A 238 -0.06 -0.83 -11.99
CA GLN A 238 1.31 -1.11 -12.43
C GLN A 238 2.21 0.13 -12.30
N SER A 239 1.77 1.27 -12.84
CA SER A 239 2.52 2.52 -12.71
C SER A 239 2.73 2.88 -11.24
N ILE A 240 1.70 2.76 -10.41
CA ILE A 240 1.77 3.12 -9.00
C ILE A 240 2.76 2.23 -8.23
N LEU A 241 2.89 0.95 -8.58
CA LEU A 241 3.88 0.06 -7.99
C LEU A 241 5.32 0.46 -8.36
N GLU A 242 5.55 0.82 -9.63
CA GLU A 242 6.87 1.20 -10.19
C GLU A 242 7.35 2.58 -9.74
N GLU A 243 6.45 3.52 -9.47
CA GLU A 243 6.80 4.90 -9.13
C GLU A 243 7.37 5.03 -7.70
N GLU A 244 8.54 5.63 -7.54
CA GLU A 244 9.11 5.88 -6.20
C GLU A 244 8.48 7.11 -5.51
N ASP A 245 8.12 8.11 -6.31
CA ASP A 245 7.58 9.37 -5.84
C ASP A 245 6.06 9.34 -5.64
N ILE A 246 5.57 10.15 -4.71
CA ILE A 246 4.14 10.41 -4.56
C ILE A 246 3.65 11.14 -5.82
N CYS A 247 2.66 10.55 -6.49
CA CYS A 247 2.06 11.07 -7.70
C CYS A 247 0.61 11.48 -7.43
N LEU A 248 0.28 12.74 -7.70
CA LEU A 248 -1.04 13.30 -7.42
C LEU A 248 -1.77 13.61 -8.74
N PRO A 249 -2.95 13.01 -8.99
CA PRO A 249 -3.80 13.37 -10.10
C PRO A 249 -4.30 14.81 -9.97
N VAL A 250 -4.20 15.59 -11.05
CA VAL A 250 -4.61 16.99 -11.10
C VAL A 250 -5.57 17.23 -12.25
N GLU A 251 -6.69 17.88 -11.96
CA GLU A 251 -7.56 18.48 -12.97
C GLU A 251 -7.17 19.95 -13.16
N LEU A 252 -7.07 20.36 -14.42
CA LEU A 252 -6.76 21.74 -14.78
C LEU A 252 -8.00 22.62 -14.69
N THR A 253 -7.84 23.84 -14.19
CA THR A 253 -8.91 24.84 -14.13
C THR A 253 -8.62 26.03 -15.03
N GLY A 254 -9.61 26.40 -15.84
CA GLY A 254 -9.52 27.52 -16.77
C GLY A 254 -8.58 27.26 -17.96
N GLN A 255 -8.17 28.32 -18.64
CA GLN A 255 -7.27 28.23 -19.78
C GLN A 255 -5.82 28.17 -19.29
N VAL A 256 -5.28 26.95 -19.17
CA VAL A 256 -3.88 26.72 -18.79
C VAL A 256 -2.97 26.89 -20.00
N THR A 257 -1.93 27.72 -19.86
CA THR A 257 -0.93 27.91 -20.92
C THR A 257 0.01 26.71 -21.03
N ALA A 258 0.71 26.59 -22.16
CA ALA A 258 1.70 25.53 -22.35
C ALA A 258 2.80 25.55 -21.26
N VAL A 259 3.30 26.74 -20.91
CA VAL A 259 4.32 26.92 -19.86
C VAL A 259 3.80 26.49 -18.49
N GLU A 260 2.56 26.85 -18.14
CA GLU A 260 1.98 26.41 -16.87
C GLU A 260 1.76 24.89 -16.84
N ARG A 261 1.41 24.27 -17.97
CA ARG A 261 1.33 22.81 -18.08
C ARG A 261 2.69 22.15 -17.85
N GLU A 262 3.74 22.66 -18.49
CA GLU A 262 5.13 22.21 -18.29
C GLU A 262 5.63 22.42 -16.85
N ILE A 263 5.16 23.47 -16.17
CA ILE A 263 5.43 23.69 -14.75
C ILE A 263 4.70 22.66 -13.88
N ILE A 264 3.44 22.33 -14.17
CA ILE A 264 2.67 21.34 -13.42
C ILE A 264 3.28 19.94 -13.56
N GLU A 265 3.71 19.55 -14.76
CA GLU A 265 4.30 18.24 -15.04
C GLU A 265 5.80 18.16 -14.68
N PHE A 266 6.34 19.17 -13.99
CA PHE A 266 7.75 19.22 -13.60
C PHE A 266 8.08 18.22 -12.48
N ASP A 267 9.32 17.73 -12.45
CA ASP A 267 9.83 16.92 -11.34
C ASP A 267 10.00 17.80 -10.08
N HIS A 268 8.98 17.80 -9.23
CA HIS A 268 8.92 18.70 -8.09
C HIS A 268 9.66 18.15 -6.88
N VAL A 269 10.24 19.07 -6.10
CA VAL A 269 10.79 18.79 -4.78
C VAL A 269 10.16 19.76 -3.80
N TYR A 270 9.62 19.24 -2.70
CA TYR A 270 9.10 20.11 -1.64
C TYR A 270 10.25 20.85 -0.96
N ARG A 271 10.25 22.18 -1.03
CA ARG A 271 11.24 23.01 -0.35
C ARG A 271 11.16 22.90 1.17
N GLY A 272 12.30 22.85 1.85
CA GLY A 272 12.34 22.58 3.29
C GLY A 272 12.08 23.75 4.26
N ASP A 273 11.86 24.99 3.78
CA ASP A 273 11.34 26.07 4.63
C ASP A 273 9.80 26.01 4.66
N ILE A 274 9.31 25.15 5.56
CA ILE A 274 7.93 24.70 5.65
C ILE A 274 6.96 25.86 5.92
N SER A 275 5.89 25.92 5.12
CA SER A 275 4.75 26.80 5.35
C SER A 275 3.56 25.97 5.82
N ALA A 276 2.80 26.51 6.78
CA ALA A 276 1.54 25.91 7.21
C ALA A 276 0.40 26.07 6.17
N TYR A 277 0.62 26.87 5.12
CA TYR A 277 -0.40 27.22 4.12
C TYR A 277 -0.16 26.59 2.75
N VAL A 278 1.10 26.38 2.37
CA VAL A 278 1.45 25.92 1.03
C VAL A 278 2.65 24.99 1.02
N LEU A 279 2.57 23.93 0.21
CA LEU A 279 3.73 23.18 -0.26
C LEU A 279 4.34 23.97 -1.42
N ARG A 280 5.66 24.19 -1.42
CA ARG A 280 6.34 25.03 -2.42
C ARG A 280 7.36 24.24 -3.22
N SER A 281 7.27 24.31 -4.54
CA SER A 281 8.25 23.78 -5.49
C SER A 281 8.98 24.92 -6.19
N THR A 282 10.24 25.12 -5.81
CA THR A 282 11.03 26.31 -6.17
C THR A 282 11.81 26.17 -7.48
N MET A 283 12.14 24.95 -7.92
CA MET A 283 12.93 24.77 -9.14
C MET A 283 12.26 25.26 -10.43
N PRO A 284 10.94 25.09 -10.62
CA PRO A 284 10.26 25.62 -11.81
C PRO A 284 10.51 27.11 -12.08
N ARG A 285 10.49 28.00 -11.07
CA ARG A 285 10.79 29.43 -11.29
C ARG A 285 12.21 29.71 -11.79
N VAL A 286 13.17 28.82 -11.54
CA VAL A 286 14.55 28.97 -12.02
C VAL A 286 14.64 28.55 -13.49
N VAL A 287 13.98 27.44 -13.83
CA VAL A 287 13.97 26.87 -15.19
C VAL A 287 13.16 27.75 -16.14
N TYR A 288 11.97 28.18 -15.72
CA TYR A 288 11.03 28.95 -16.54
C TYR A 288 11.13 30.47 -16.32
N LYS A 289 12.26 30.96 -15.79
CA LYS A 289 12.45 32.39 -15.47
C LYS A 289 12.25 33.33 -16.68
N ASP A 290 12.56 32.86 -17.89
CA ASP A 290 12.49 33.64 -19.13
C ASP A 290 11.16 33.42 -19.88
N ALA A 291 10.36 32.43 -19.47
CA ALA A 291 9.03 32.20 -20.01
C ALA A 291 8.02 33.18 -19.38
N SER A 292 6.97 33.54 -20.13
CA SER A 292 5.87 34.37 -19.60
C SER A 292 4.82 33.49 -18.96
N VAL A 293 4.37 33.88 -17.77
CA VAL A 293 3.21 33.32 -17.08
C VAL A 293 2.25 34.50 -16.89
N PRO A 294 1.34 34.78 -17.83
CA PRO A 294 0.49 35.97 -17.76
C PRO A 294 -0.50 35.88 -16.60
N ALA A 295 -0.83 37.03 -16.00
CA ALA A 295 -1.87 37.08 -14.98
C ALA A 295 -3.25 36.77 -15.59
N ARG A 296 -4.06 35.97 -14.88
CA ARG A 296 -5.38 35.54 -15.34
C ARG A 296 -6.55 36.30 -14.73
N SER A 297 -6.33 36.98 -13.61
CA SER A 297 -7.37 37.72 -12.89
C SER A 297 -6.77 38.96 -12.24
N ASP A 298 -7.58 40.01 -12.17
CA ASP A 298 -7.34 41.25 -11.44
C ASP A 298 -8.01 41.28 -10.06
N GLN A 299 -8.70 40.19 -9.67
CA GLN A 299 -9.41 40.05 -8.41
C GLN A 299 -8.71 39.08 -7.46
N ALA A 300 -9.05 39.20 -6.17
CA ALA A 300 -8.67 38.19 -5.19
C ALA A 300 -9.52 36.93 -5.38
N ILE A 301 -8.87 35.76 -5.45
CA ILE A 301 -9.53 34.47 -5.68
C ILE A 301 -9.40 33.61 -4.41
N PRO A 302 -10.49 33.00 -3.91
CA PRO A 302 -10.42 32.04 -2.81
C PRO A 302 -9.74 30.74 -3.26
N VAL A 303 -8.95 30.17 -2.38
CA VAL A 303 -8.16 28.97 -2.58
C VAL A 303 -8.52 27.96 -1.48
N GLY A 304 -8.72 26.71 -1.87
CA GLY A 304 -8.96 25.59 -0.96
C GLY A 304 -7.78 24.62 -0.94
N ARG A 305 -7.78 23.70 0.03
CA ARG A 305 -6.78 22.62 0.11
C ARG A 305 -6.74 21.81 -1.20
N GLY A 306 -5.54 21.58 -1.70
CA GLY A 306 -5.24 20.85 -2.92
C GLY A 306 -5.27 21.68 -4.20
N ASP A 307 -5.62 22.96 -4.14
CA ASP A 307 -5.51 23.85 -5.30
C ASP A 307 -4.04 24.03 -5.70
N ILE A 308 -3.79 23.98 -7.01
CA ILE A 308 -2.47 24.20 -7.63
C ILE A 308 -2.37 25.65 -8.05
N LEU A 309 -1.29 26.30 -7.60
CA LEU A 309 -1.02 27.71 -7.79
C LEU A 309 0.32 27.91 -8.49
N ILE A 310 0.39 28.90 -9.38
CA ILE A 310 1.63 29.32 -10.02
C ILE A 310 1.77 30.84 -9.90
N ASP A 311 2.90 31.30 -9.35
CA ASP A 311 3.23 32.72 -9.30
C ASP A 311 3.44 33.26 -10.72
N ASN A 312 2.75 34.32 -11.10
CA ASN A 312 2.72 34.84 -12.47
C ASN A 312 3.69 36.03 -12.68
N ASP A 313 3.66 36.64 -13.87
CA ASP A 313 4.56 37.72 -14.29
C ASP A 313 4.58 38.92 -13.31
N LEU A 314 3.49 39.15 -12.58
CA LEU A 314 3.39 40.24 -11.61
C LEU A 314 4.12 39.95 -10.28
N TYR A 315 4.56 38.72 -10.04
CA TYR A 315 5.30 38.31 -8.83
C TYR A 315 6.83 38.43 -8.98
N GLY A 316 7.32 38.95 -10.10
CA GLY A 316 8.73 39.27 -10.30
C GLY A 316 9.64 38.05 -10.09
N ARG A 317 10.54 38.10 -9.10
CA ARG A 317 11.51 37.01 -8.83
C ARG A 317 10.88 35.65 -8.46
N TYR A 318 9.59 35.63 -8.14
CA TYR A 318 8.87 34.41 -7.78
C TYR A 318 8.14 33.78 -8.95
N LYS A 319 8.04 34.48 -10.10
CA LYS A 319 7.36 33.99 -11.31
C LYS A 319 7.78 32.56 -11.65
N GLY A 320 6.79 31.70 -11.87
CA GLY A 320 6.94 30.30 -12.22
C GLY A 320 7.08 29.37 -11.03
N GLU A 321 7.02 29.85 -9.78
CA GLU A 321 7.05 28.99 -8.60
C GLU A 321 5.70 28.27 -8.47
N LEU A 322 5.72 26.95 -8.39
CA LEU A 322 4.51 26.14 -8.17
C LEU A 322 4.27 25.97 -6.68
N GLN A 323 3.02 26.08 -6.27
CA GLN A 323 2.58 25.88 -4.90
C GLN A 323 1.33 25.00 -4.86
N ILE A 324 1.18 24.21 -3.81
CA ILE A 324 -0.04 23.45 -3.52
C ILE A 324 -0.61 23.97 -2.21
N ALA A 325 -1.86 24.40 -2.21
CA ALA A 325 -2.51 24.89 -1.02
C ALA A 325 -2.79 23.78 0.00
N LEU A 326 -2.42 24.01 1.26
CA LEU A 326 -2.67 23.11 2.40
C LEU A 326 -3.83 23.60 3.29
N LYS A 327 -4.14 24.89 3.22
CA LYS A 327 -5.22 25.56 3.96
C LYS A 327 -5.99 26.51 3.05
N GLU A 328 -7.12 26.98 3.54
CA GLU A 328 -7.91 28.01 2.87
C GLU A 328 -7.30 29.41 3.06
N PHE A 329 -7.23 30.17 1.98
CA PHE A 329 -6.82 31.58 1.95
C PHE A 329 -7.24 32.23 0.62
N SER A 330 -6.90 33.51 0.42
CA SER A 330 -7.12 34.19 -0.85
C SER A 330 -5.82 34.57 -1.53
N ILE A 331 -5.72 34.34 -2.83
CA ILE A 331 -4.60 34.79 -3.65
C ILE A 331 -4.88 36.16 -4.28
N SER A 332 -3.83 36.93 -4.51
CA SER A 332 -3.89 38.20 -5.25
C SER A 332 -3.74 37.98 -6.77
N PRO A 333 -3.93 39.02 -7.61
CA PRO A 333 -3.69 38.97 -9.06
C PRO A 333 -2.32 38.47 -9.51
N LYS A 334 -1.35 38.38 -8.59
CA LYS A 334 0.02 37.90 -8.86
C LYS A 334 0.15 36.39 -8.93
N VAL A 335 -0.91 35.65 -8.62
CA VAL A 335 -0.90 34.18 -8.57
C VAL A 335 -2.03 33.66 -9.42
N ASN A 336 -1.75 32.66 -10.24
CA ASN A 336 -2.76 31.94 -11.02
C ASN A 336 -3.13 30.66 -10.27
N LYS A 337 -4.44 30.44 -10.06
CA LYS A 337 -4.96 29.10 -9.75
C LYS A 337 -5.10 28.34 -11.07
N VAL A 338 -4.38 27.22 -11.21
CA VAL A 338 -4.22 26.51 -12.48
C VAL A 338 -4.84 25.12 -12.50
N GLY A 339 -5.16 24.56 -11.33
CA GLY A 339 -5.79 23.27 -11.20
C GLY A 339 -6.08 22.90 -9.76
N ARG A 340 -6.48 21.65 -9.55
CA ARG A 340 -6.71 21.07 -8.22
C ARG A 340 -6.40 19.58 -8.23
N ILE A 341 -5.88 19.07 -7.12
CA ILE A 341 -5.69 17.62 -6.89
C ILE A 341 -7.05 16.93 -6.75
N SER A 342 -7.17 15.68 -7.23
CA SER A 342 -8.37 14.86 -6.98
C SER A 342 -8.69 14.86 -5.47
N PRO A 343 -9.97 15.04 -5.07
CA PRO A 343 -10.38 14.99 -3.67
C PRO A 343 -9.89 13.75 -2.93
N ASP A 344 -9.89 12.60 -3.61
CA ASP A 344 -9.54 11.29 -3.04
C ASP A 344 -8.04 11.20 -2.71
N TYR A 345 -7.21 11.97 -3.42
CA TYR A 345 -5.75 12.03 -3.22
C TYR A 345 -5.30 13.14 -2.25
N LEU A 346 -6.21 13.99 -1.75
CA LEU A 346 -5.86 15.05 -0.79
C LEU A 346 -5.21 14.56 0.52
N PRO A 347 -5.56 13.37 1.06
CA PRO A 347 -4.88 12.83 2.24
C PRO A 347 -3.37 12.63 2.02
N LEU A 348 -2.94 12.28 0.80
CA LEU A 348 -1.52 12.01 0.51
C LEU A 348 -0.62 13.24 0.69
N LEU A 349 -1.18 14.45 0.65
CA LEU A 349 -0.45 15.69 0.94
C LEU A 349 0.19 15.70 2.34
N ALA A 350 -0.40 14.97 3.30
CA ALA A 350 0.14 14.87 4.66
C ALA A 350 1.46 14.08 4.71
N PHE A 351 1.73 13.24 3.71
CA PHE A 351 2.91 12.37 3.67
C PHE A 351 4.09 12.95 2.89
N ILE A 352 3.91 14.05 2.14
CA ILE A 352 5.00 14.68 1.39
C ILE A 352 5.90 15.45 2.37
N LYS A 353 7.11 14.95 2.55
CA LYS A 353 8.10 15.49 3.49
C LYS A 353 8.94 16.59 2.84
N PRO A 354 9.47 17.54 3.63
CA PRO A 354 10.51 18.46 3.19
C PRO A 354 11.65 17.74 2.45
N TRP A 355 12.07 18.31 1.33
CA TRP A 355 13.10 17.77 0.42
C TRP A 355 12.74 16.48 -0.30
N GLN A 356 11.49 16.01 -0.19
CA GLN A 356 11.00 14.86 -0.93
C GLN A 356 10.53 15.27 -2.33
N SER A 357 10.83 14.41 -3.30
CA SER A 357 10.28 14.51 -4.65
C SER A 357 8.80 14.12 -4.69
N PHE A 358 8.04 14.76 -5.56
CA PHE A 358 6.65 14.42 -5.86
C PHE A 358 6.32 14.82 -7.29
N ARG A 359 5.26 14.24 -7.85
CA ARG A 359 4.80 14.56 -9.21
C ARG A 359 3.33 14.88 -9.23
N LEU A 360 2.94 15.71 -10.19
CA LEU A 360 1.55 15.98 -10.52
C LEU A 360 1.28 15.37 -11.89
N ARG A 361 0.19 14.61 -12.01
CA ARG A 361 -0.25 14.00 -13.27
C ARG A 361 -1.55 14.64 -13.70
N ILE A 362 -1.54 15.29 -14.86
CA ILE A 362 -2.76 15.87 -15.38
C ILE A 362 -3.68 14.75 -15.87
N VAL A 363 -4.90 14.71 -15.36
CA VAL A 363 -5.93 13.73 -15.73
C VAL A 363 -7.09 14.42 -16.45
N ALA A 364 -7.82 13.66 -17.27
CA ALA A 364 -9.07 14.14 -17.87
C ALA A 364 -10.15 14.28 -16.80
N SER A 365 -11.08 15.23 -16.96
CA SER A 365 -12.16 15.48 -16.01
C SER A 365 -13.02 14.25 -15.72
N ASP A 366 -13.19 13.35 -16.69
CA ASP A 366 -13.96 12.11 -16.52
C ASP A 366 -13.26 11.06 -15.63
N SER A 367 -11.99 11.29 -15.28
CA SER A 367 -11.16 10.42 -14.42
C SER A 367 -10.78 11.11 -13.10
N PHE A 368 -11.50 12.17 -12.71
CA PHE A 368 -11.15 13.07 -11.61
C PHE A 368 -11.73 12.66 -10.23
N HIS A 369 -12.13 11.41 -10.09
CA HIS A 369 -12.54 10.85 -8.80
C HIS A 369 -11.39 9.99 -8.27
#